data_AF-A0A7V3VTI4-F1
#
_entry.id   AF-A0A7V3VTI4-F1
#
_cell.length_a   1.000
_cell.length_b   1.000
_cell.length_c   1.000
_cell.angle_alpha   90.00
_cell.angle_beta   90.00
_cell.angle_gamma   90.00
#
_symmetry.space_group_name_H-M   'P 1'
#
loop_
_entity.id
_entity.type
_entity.pdbx_description
1 polymer ?
#
loop_
_entity_poly.entity_id
_entity_poly.type
_entity_poly.pdbx_seq_one_letter_code
_entity_poly.pdbx_strand_id
1 'polypeptide(L)'
;NIEHHIAHLASAFFVSPFKNSALVSVDGFGDFVGAMWGIGEDKKIKVMDRVFFPHSLGLFYLAFTQYLGFPKYGDEYKVMGLAAYGKSTEMGRMRKIVKLNANGKFELNLDYFVHHREGASMTWEGGEPVLGQVYSKYLEDEFGPARKKGEPITKHHENTAASLQAMYEEAFFHLLNYVYEQTKIPVLCLAGGCAMNSVANGKIFDKTPFKEVYIQPAAGDAGGALGAAYYVWHQVLDNPREFIMEHAYWGPQYTKDEVKVEIEKKRSELIKLNCVIEEIDDENDLCRKTAKEIANGKVVGWFQGRMEWGPRALGNRSIVVDPRRSDMKDILNVRIKRRESFRPFAPSILLEKTGEYFEKDYPDPFMIKVYPIRPEKRSVIPAVTHVDGTGRLQTVRREDNPLYWKLIKEFENLTGVPVVLNTSFNENEPIVCTPQEALDCFLRTKMDVLVLEKFFISKKP
;
A
#
# COMPACT_ATOMS: atom_id res chain seq x y z
N ASN A 1 -27.10 4.69 -10.08
CA ASN A 1 -25.91 4.84 -9.24
C ASN A 1 -25.81 3.65 -8.31
N ILE A 2 -24.62 3.06 -8.19
CA ILE A 2 -24.34 2.00 -7.21
C ILE A 2 -23.85 2.70 -5.93
N GLU A 3 -24.35 2.29 -4.77
CA GLU A 3 -23.92 2.82 -3.48
C GLU A 3 -22.42 2.56 -3.25
N HIS A 4 -21.70 3.54 -2.69
CA HIS A 4 -20.25 3.57 -2.52
C HIS A 4 -19.70 2.36 -1.77
N HIS A 5 -20.25 2.04 -0.60
CA HIS A 5 -19.75 0.89 0.17
C HIS A 5 -20.14 -0.44 -0.48
N ILE A 6 -21.29 -0.51 -1.16
CA ILE A 6 -21.64 -1.67 -1.98
C ILE A 6 -20.61 -1.87 -3.10
N ALA A 7 -20.18 -0.80 -3.76
CA ALA A 7 -19.11 -0.86 -4.75
C ALA A 7 -17.80 -1.36 -4.11
N HIS A 8 -17.44 -0.90 -2.91
CA HIS A 8 -16.29 -1.47 -2.20
C HIS A 8 -16.41 -2.97 -1.94
N LEU A 9 -17.52 -3.44 -1.36
CA LEU A 9 -17.74 -4.87 -1.11
C LEU A 9 -17.62 -5.68 -2.41
N ALA A 10 -18.23 -5.19 -3.49
CA ALA A 10 -18.19 -5.79 -4.82
C ALA A 10 -16.76 -5.83 -5.39
N SER A 11 -15.98 -4.76 -5.20
CA SER A 11 -14.61 -4.64 -5.72
C SER A 11 -13.65 -5.68 -5.14
N ALA A 12 -13.92 -6.16 -3.92
CA ALA A 12 -13.15 -7.24 -3.30
C ALA A 12 -13.78 -8.61 -3.58
N PHE A 13 -15.08 -8.78 -3.38
CA PHE A 13 -15.71 -10.10 -3.43
C PHE A 13 -15.68 -10.72 -4.82
N PHE A 14 -16.11 -9.99 -5.84
CA PHE A 14 -16.37 -10.60 -7.16
C PHE A 14 -15.10 -11.02 -7.90
N VAL A 15 -13.99 -10.37 -7.58
CA VAL A 15 -12.67 -10.70 -8.13
C VAL A 15 -11.83 -11.59 -7.21
N SER A 16 -12.33 -11.91 -6.01
CA SER A 16 -11.67 -12.86 -5.11
C SER A 16 -11.83 -14.30 -5.63
N PRO A 17 -11.00 -15.25 -5.17
CA PRO A 17 -11.18 -16.67 -5.50
C PRO A 17 -12.35 -17.33 -4.74
N PHE A 18 -13.01 -16.63 -3.82
CA PHE A 18 -13.92 -17.25 -2.85
C PHE A 18 -15.37 -17.24 -3.30
N LYS A 19 -16.02 -18.41 -3.30
CA LYS A 19 -17.47 -18.50 -3.56
C LYS A 19 -18.32 -18.01 -2.39
N ASN A 20 -17.86 -18.18 -1.14
CA ASN A 20 -18.55 -17.71 0.06
C ASN A 20 -17.56 -16.90 0.92
N SER A 21 -17.95 -15.70 1.37
CA SER A 21 -17.07 -14.82 2.14
C SER A 21 -17.85 -13.86 3.04
N ALA A 22 -17.31 -13.60 4.22
CA ALA A 22 -17.68 -12.42 4.99
C ALA A 22 -17.09 -11.18 4.31
N LEU A 23 -17.91 -10.16 4.08
CA LEU A 23 -17.49 -8.96 3.36
C LEU A 23 -17.44 -7.79 4.33
N VAL A 24 -16.36 -7.02 4.31
CA VAL A 24 -16.23 -5.80 5.10
C VAL A 24 -15.63 -4.67 4.26
N SER A 25 -16.25 -3.50 4.34
CA SER A 25 -15.72 -2.25 3.81
C SER A 25 -15.58 -1.26 4.98
N VAL A 26 -14.40 -0.65 5.12
CA VAL A 26 -14.14 0.40 6.11
C VAL A 26 -13.46 1.56 5.41
N ASP A 27 -14.04 2.76 5.52
CA ASP A 27 -13.61 3.90 4.72
C ASP A 27 -13.71 5.24 5.48
N GLY A 28 -13.27 6.33 4.85
CA GLY A 28 -13.48 7.69 5.32
C GLY A 28 -14.96 8.02 5.42
N PHE A 29 -15.65 8.13 4.28
CA PHE A 29 -17.10 8.26 4.18
C PHE A 29 -17.57 8.03 2.74
N GLY A 30 -18.79 7.53 2.56
CA GLY A 30 -19.50 7.51 1.28
C GLY A 30 -20.97 7.18 1.48
N ASP A 31 -21.89 7.88 0.80
CA ASP A 31 -23.34 7.71 0.94
C ASP A 31 -23.85 7.64 2.42
N PHE A 32 -23.30 8.50 3.29
CA PHE A 32 -23.59 8.54 4.75
C PHE A 32 -23.19 7.29 5.54
N VAL A 33 -22.25 6.49 5.03
CA VAL A 33 -21.72 5.29 5.67
C VAL A 33 -20.20 5.44 5.86
N GLY A 34 -19.67 4.92 6.96
CA GLY A 34 -18.22 4.83 7.23
C GLY A 34 -17.70 3.39 7.26
N ALA A 35 -18.58 2.42 7.50
CA ALA A 35 -18.28 1.01 7.35
C ALA A 35 -19.54 0.21 6.98
N MET A 36 -19.38 -0.85 6.20
CA MET A 36 -20.45 -1.76 5.81
C MET A 36 -19.95 -3.20 5.85
N TRP A 37 -20.81 -4.14 6.24
CA TRP A 37 -20.51 -5.56 6.14
C TRP A 37 -21.70 -6.37 5.66
N GLY A 38 -21.39 -7.56 5.16
CA GLY A 38 -22.38 -8.48 4.63
C GLY A 38 -21.78 -9.84 4.31
N ILE A 39 -22.54 -10.62 3.55
CA ILE A 39 -22.15 -11.94 3.07
C ILE A 39 -22.11 -11.90 1.54
N GLY A 40 -21.06 -12.47 0.95
CA GLY A 40 -20.98 -12.75 -0.47
C GLY A 40 -21.18 -14.24 -0.71
N GLU A 41 -22.12 -14.60 -1.57
CA GLU A 41 -22.43 -15.99 -1.96
C GLU A 41 -22.54 -16.09 -3.48
N ASP A 42 -21.57 -16.73 -4.10
CA ASP A 42 -21.42 -16.88 -5.55
C ASP A 42 -21.44 -15.51 -6.26
N LYS A 43 -22.54 -15.16 -6.92
CA LYS A 43 -22.78 -13.87 -7.60
C LYS A 43 -23.61 -12.88 -6.77
N LYS A 44 -23.97 -13.22 -5.52
CA LYS A 44 -24.83 -12.41 -4.64
C LYS A 44 -24.06 -11.74 -3.50
N ILE A 45 -24.46 -10.53 -3.14
CA ILE A 45 -23.99 -9.76 -1.99
C ILE A 45 -25.23 -9.39 -1.19
N LYS A 46 -25.25 -9.80 0.07
CA LYS A 46 -26.28 -9.44 1.04
C LYS A 46 -25.68 -8.57 2.12
N VAL A 47 -25.99 -7.28 2.09
CA VAL A 47 -25.62 -6.34 3.15
C VAL A 47 -26.38 -6.71 4.43
N MET A 48 -25.67 -6.80 5.54
CA MET A 48 -26.25 -7.12 6.84
C MET A 48 -26.51 -5.87 7.66
N ASP A 49 -25.49 -5.03 7.82
CA ASP A 49 -25.58 -3.81 8.62
C ASP A 49 -24.41 -2.86 8.28
N ARG A 50 -24.42 -1.67 8.87
CA ARG A 50 -23.48 -0.58 8.60
C ARG A 50 -23.24 0.32 9.83
N VAL A 51 -22.12 1.02 9.81
CA VAL A 51 -21.84 2.19 10.67
C VAL A 51 -22.11 3.44 9.86
N PHE A 52 -23.07 4.25 10.33
CA PHE A 52 -23.44 5.50 9.67
C PHE A 52 -22.47 6.64 10.01
N PHE A 53 -22.32 7.57 9.06
CA PHE A 53 -21.75 8.88 9.31
C PHE A 53 -22.52 9.57 10.47
N PRO A 54 -21.86 10.29 11.39
CA PRO A 54 -20.49 10.81 11.35
C PRO A 54 -19.39 9.90 11.93
N HIS A 55 -19.67 8.63 12.20
CA HIS A 55 -18.69 7.72 12.81
C HIS A 55 -17.84 7.02 11.75
N SER A 56 -16.53 7.27 11.77
CA SER A 56 -15.60 6.74 10.76
C SER A 56 -14.21 6.51 11.34
N LEU A 57 -13.66 5.31 11.13
CA LEU A 57 -12.26 5.04 11.46
C LEU A 57 -11.29 5.77 10.53
N GLY A 58 -11.72 6.06 9.29
CA GLY A 58 -10.93 6.87 8.36
C GLY A 58 -10.79 8.31 8.85
N LEU A 59 -11.88 8.93 9.29
CA LEU A 59 -11.85 10.29 9.86
C LEU A 59 -11.10 10.36 11.19
N PHE A 60 -11.20 9.31 12.04
CA PHE A 60 -10.37 9.18 13.23
C PHE A 60 -8.88 9.19 12.88
N TYR A 61 -8.47 8.40 11.89
CA TYR A 61 -7.07 8.34 11.47
C TYR A 61 -6.60 9.66 10.81
N LEU A 62 -7.44 10.25 9.96
CA LEU A 62 -7.17 11.53 9.30
C LEU A 62 -7.02 12.67 10.31
N ALA A 63 -7.88 12.75 11.33
CA ALA A 63 -7.82 13.77 12.37
C ALA A 63 -6.44 13.82 13.04
N PHE A 64 -5.94 12.66 13.46
CA PHE A 64 -4.61 12.55 14.05
C PHE A 64 -3.50 12.77 13.02
N THR A 65 -3.73 12.42 11.76
CA THR A 65 -2.76 12.67 10.68
C THR A 65 -2.55 14.16 10.46
N GLN A 66 -3.63 14.94 10.44
CA GLN A 66 -3.56 16.40 10.39
C GLN A 66 -2.96 16.99 11.67
N TYR A 67 -3.36 16.51 12.85
CA TYR A 67 -2.81 16.93 14.15
C TYR A 67 -1.29 16.72 14.25
N LEU A 68 -0.77 15.63 13.68
CA LEU A 68 0.67 15.33 13.64
C LEU A 68 1.41 16.13 12.54
N GLY A 69 0.74 17.06 11.88
CA GLY A 69 1.33 17.97 10.91
C GLY A 69 1.49 17.37 9.51
N PHE A 70 0.63 16.44 9.14
CA PHE A 70 0.57 15.84 7.80
C PHE A 70 -0.80 16.11 7.14
N PRO A 71 -1.04 17.32 6.63
CA PRO A 71 -2.39 17.74 6.22
C PRO A 71 -2.84 17.22 4.84
N LYS A 72 -1.96 16.61 4.05
CA LYS A 72 -2.29 16.18 2.68
C LYS A 72 -3.17 14.94 2.70
N TYR A 73 -4.09 14.86 1.75
CA TYR A 73 -4.85 13.63 1.53
C TYR A 73 -3.92 12.47 1.21
N GLY A 74 -4.14 11.32 1.84
CA GLY A 74 -3.29 10.16 1.67
C GLY A 74 -2.01 10.16 2.51
N ASP A 75 -1.77 11.15 3.38
CA ASP A 75 -0.59 11.14 4.27
C ASP A 75 -0.72 10.15 5.44
N GLU A 76 -1.86 9.46 5.61
CA GLU A 76 -2.12 8.50 6.69
C GLU A 76 -1.06 7.39 6.73
N TYR A 77 -0.52 6.97 5.57
CA TYR A 77 0.54 5.96 5.53
C TYR A 77 1.84 6.45 6.20
N LYS A 78 2.09 7.76 6.28
CA LYS A 78 3.24 8.31 6.98
C LYS A 78 3.08 8.09 8.48
N VAL A 79 1.90 8.38 9.01
CA VAL A 79 1.59 8.16 10.44
C VAL A 79 1.60 6.68 10.78
N MET A 80 1.13 5.81 9.87
CA MET A 80 1.28 4.36 10.00
C MET A 80 2.75 3.93 10.12
N GLY A 81 3.65 4.55 9.34
CA GLY A 81 5.10 4.31 9.46
C GLY A 81 5.71 4.88 10.74
N LEU A 82 5.26 6.08 11.16
CA LEU A 82 5.69 6.75 12.39
C LEU A 82 5.31 5.94 13.64
N ALA A 83 4.19 5.23 13.61
CA ALA A 83 3.70 4.40 14.72
C ALA A 83 4.73 3.37 15.21
N ALA A 84 5.59 2.84 14.33
CA ALA A 84 6.62 1.86 14.68
C ALA A 84 7.73 2.42 15.60
N TYR A 85 7.88 3.75 15.67
CA TYR A 85 8.89 4.41 16.50
C TYR A 85 8.38 4.72 17.90
N GLY A 86 7.08 4.70 18.13
CA GLY A 86 6.45 5.07 19.39
C GLY A 86 6.13 3.90 20.32
N LYS A 87 5.57 4.24 21.48
CA LYS A 87 4.87 3.31 22.39
C LYS A 87 3.43 3.76 22.56
N SER A 88 2.48 2.83 22.61
CA SER A 88 1.04 3.09 22.74
C SER A 88 0.63 3.52 24.16
N THR A 89 1.24 4.58 24.68
CA THR A 89 1.04 5.04 26.06
C THR A 89 -0.25 5.84 26.28
N GLU A 90 -0.96 6.23 25.23
CA GLU A 90 -2.14 7.10 25.31
C GLU A 90 -3.47 6.38 25.09
N MET A 91 -3.49 5.04 25.17
CA MET A 91 -4.69 4.22 24.92
C MET A 91 -5.91 4.61 25.75
N GLY A 92 -5.71 5.03 27.01
CA GLY A 92 -6.81 5.50 27.85
C GLY A 92 -7.52 6.73 27.28
N ARG A 93 -6.78 7.62 26.60
CA ARG A 93 -7.32 8.80 25.93
C ARG A 93 -7.94 8.42 24.59
N MET A 94 -7.30 7.53 23.83
CA MET A 94 -7.83 7.04 22.56
C MET A 94 -9.19 6.33 22.71
N ARG A 95 -9.40 5.54 23.77
CA ARG A 95 -10.70 4.89 24.07
C ARG A 95 -11.81 5.87 24.46
N LYS A 96 -11.47 7.11 24.86
CA LYS A 96 -12.48 8.18 25.02
C LYS A 96 -12.95 8.74 23.69
N ILE A 97 -12.11 8.63 22.65
CA ILE A 97 -12.41 9.12 21.30
C ILE A 97 -13.18 8.07 20.50
N VAL A 98 -12.79 6.80 20.59
CA VAL A 98 -13.46 5.71 19.88
C VAL A 98 -14.08 4.75 20.89
N LYS A 99 -15.42 4.73 20.93
CA LYS A 99 -16.21 3.82 21.77
C LYS A 99 -16.59 2.59 20.97
N LEU A 100 -16.45 1.41 21.56
CA LEU A 100 -16.80 0.14 20.94
C LEU A 100 -18.11 -0.37 21.54
N ASN A 101 -19.08 -0.67 20.68
CA ASN A 101 -20.40 -1.13 21.07
C ASN A 101 -20.48 -2.66 20.99
N ALA A 102 -21.30 -3.28 21.84
CA ALA A 102 -21.44 -4.75 21.87
C ALA A 102 -21.97 -5.36 20.55
N ASN A 103 -22.58 -4.56 19.68
CA ASN A 103 -23.06 -4.96 18.35
C ASN A 103 -21.99 -4.85 17.24
N GLY A 104 -20.70 -4.83 17.61
CA GLY A 104 -19.59 -4.74 16.65
C GLY A 104 -19.34 -3.35 16.07
N LYS A 105 -20.24 -2.38 16.29
CA LYS A 105 -20.10 -1.01 15.82
C LYS A 105 -19.10 -0.24 16.68
N PHE A 106 -18.64 0.88 16.14
CA PHE A 106 -17.86 1.87 16.85
C PHE A 106 -18.52 3.25 16.70
N GLU A 107 -18.31 4.10 17.69
CA GLU A 107 -18.78 5.47 17.72
C GLU A 107 -17.61 6.40 18.04
N LEU A 108 -17.54 7.51 17.31
CA LEU A 108 -16.64 8.60 17.63
C LEU A 108 -17.26 9.52 18.68
N ASN A 109 -16.48 9.92 19.67
CA ASN A 109 -16.79 11.09 20.49
C ASN A 109 -16.60 12.34 19.64
N LEU A 110 -17.71 12.92 19.21
CA LEU A 110 -17.75 14.01 18.23
C LEU A 110 -17.19 15.33 18.75
N ASP A 111 -16.95 15.48 20.06
CA ASP A 111 -16.31 16.68 20.62
C ASP A 111 -14.89 16.89 20.08
N TYR A 112 -14.20 15.82 19.67
CA TYR A 112 -12.85 15.86 19.08
C TYR A 112 -12.83 16.24 17.59
N PHE A 113 -13.99 16.41 16.95
CA PHE A 113 -14.10 16.54 15.50
C PHE A 113 -15.01 17.69 15.06
N VAL A 114 -14.86 18.14 13.82
CA VAL A 114 -15.69 19.24 13.25
C VAL A 114 -16.58 18.81 12.08
N HIS A 115 -16.29 17.68 11.42
CA HIS A 115 -16.97 17.25 10.18
C HIS A 115 -18.49 17.06 10.31
N HIS A 116 -18.98 16.77 11.51
CA HIS A 116 -20.41 16.59 11.77
C HIS A 116 -21.19 17.92 11.87
N ARG A 117 -20.50 19.06 12.11
CA ARG A 117 -21.10 20.40 12.22
C ARG A 117 -20.84 21.24 10.98
N GLU A 118 -19.61 21.18 10.47
CA GLU A 118 -19.12 22.04 9.39
C GLU A 118 -19.13 21.34 8.03
N GLY A 119 -19.38 20.02 8.02
CA GLY A 119 -19.10 19.16 6.87
C GLY A 119 -17.61 18.84 6.76
N ALA A 120 -17.26 17.87 5.90
CA ALA A 120 -15.88 17.69 5.48
C ALA A 120 -15.66 18.55 4.23
N SER A 121 -14.98 19.69 4.35
CA SER A 121 -14.65 20.50 3.18
C SER A 121 -13.63 19.75 2.33
N MET A 122 -14.02 19.36 1.13
CA MET A 122 -13.14 18.75 0.14
C MET A 122 -13.22 19.56 -1.15
N THR A 123 -12.09 20.16 -1.54
CA THR A 123 -11.94 20.84 -2.83
C THR A 123 -10.97 20.05 -3.71
N TRP A 124 -11.12 20.20 -5.02
CA TRP A 124 -10.21 19.62 -6.01
C TRP A 124 -9.44 20.75 -6.67
N GLU A 125 -8.17 20.92 -6.30
CA GLU A 125 -7.29 21.92 -6.90
C GLU A 125 -6.08 21.23 -7.51
N GLY A 126 -5.80 21.50 -8.79
CA GLY A 126 -4.62 20.95 -9.46
C GLY A 126 -4.57 19.42 -9.57
N GLY A 127 -5.72 18.73 -9.42
CA GLY A 127 -5.80 17.26 -9.48
C GLY A 127 -5.50 16.54 -8.16
N GLU A 128 -5.26 17.26 -7.06
CA GLU A 128 -5.13 16.72 -5.71
C GLU A 128 -6.32 17.18 -4.84
N PRO A 129 -6.96 16.28 -4.07
CA PRO A 129 -7.99 16.71 -3.13
C PRO A 129 -7.36 17.42 -1.93
N VAL A 130 -7.93 18.58 -1.57
CA VAL A 130 -7.58 19.34 -0.36
C VAL A 130 -8.70 19.14 0.67
N LEU A 131 -8.33 18.58 1.81
CA LEU A 131 -9.25 18.39 2.93
C LEU A 131 -9.06 19.50 3.97
N GLY A 132 -10.17 20.07 4.43
CA GLY A 132 -10.17 20.96 5.59
C GLY A 132 -9.80 20.21 6.87
N GLN A 133 -9.57 20.98 7.93
CA GLN A 133 -9.32 20.42 9.25
C GLN A 133 -10.53 19.59 9.70
N VAL A 134 -10.31 18.35 10.14
CA VAL A 134 -11.39 17.46 10.62
C VAL A 134 -11.41 17.28 12.14
N TYR A 135 -10.36 17.73 12.84
CA TYR A 135 -10.28 17.73 14.30
C TYR A 135 -10.68 19.08 14.91
N SER A 136 -11.20 19.06 16.13
CA SER A 136 -11.58 20.27 16.87
C SER A 136 -10.45 20.77 17.78
N LYS A 137 -10.61 21.98 18.32
CA LYS A 137 -9.72 22.51 19.38
C LYS A 137 -9.60 21.57 20.59
N TYR A 138 -10.66 20.82 20.91
CA TYR A 138 -10.67 19.89 22.03
C TYR A 138 -9.61 18.77 21.88
N LEU A 139 -9.29 18.38 20.64
CA LEU A 139 -8.17 17.46 20.40
C LEU A 139 -6.85 18.08 20.86
N GLU A 140 -6.61 19.36 20.55
CA GLU A 140 -5.39 20.05 20.99
C GLU A 140 -5.37 20.31 22.50
N ASP A 141 -6.52 20.68 23.09
CA ASP A 141 -6.62 20.90 24.54
C ASP A 141 -6.24 19.63 25.32
N GLU A 142 -6.60 18.46 24.78
CA GLU A 142 -6.27 17.18 25.36
C GLU A 142 -4.83 16.75 25.04
N PHE A 143 -4.43 16.74 23.75
CA PHE A 143 -3.14 16.15 23.29
C PHE A 143 -1.96 17.11 23.28
N GLY A 144 -2.19 18.40 23.45
CA GLY A 144 -1.21 19.45 23.20
C GLY A 144 -1.40 20.10 21.83
N PRO A 145 -0.61 21.13 21.49
CA PRO A 145 -0.75 21.83 20.21
C PRO A 145 -0.46 20.91 19.03
N ALA A 146 -1.22 21.06 17.93
CA ALA A 146 -0.91 20.35 16.69
C ALA A 146 0.49 20.70 16.19
N ARG A 147 1.18 19.70 15.65
CA ARG A 147 2.53 19.88 15.10
C ARG A 147 2.46 20.70 13.82
N LYS A 148 3.28 21.75 13.72
CA LYS A 148 3.39 22.55 12.50
C LYS A 148 4.34 21.92 11.50
N LYS A 149 4.09 22.19 10.21
CA LYS A 149 4.98 21.76 9.12
C LYS A 149 6.40 22.29 9.36
N GLY A 150 7.38 21.39 9.34
CA GLY A 150 8.80 21.71 9.55
C GLY A 150 9.27 21.57 11.00
N GLU A 151 8.37 21.45 11.97
CA GLU A 151 8.77 21.18 13.36
C GLU A 151 9.33 19.76 13.52
N PRO A 152 10.27 19.54 14.45
CA PRO A 152 10.81 18.21 14.71
C PRO A 152 9.70 17.26 15.18
N ILE A 153 9.81 16.00 14.77
CA ILE A 153 9.00 14.93 15.33
C ILE A 153 9.58 14.57 16.69
N THR A 154 8.76 14.61 17.74
CA THR A 154 9.16 14.39 19.13
C THR A 154 8.69 13.01 19.59
N LYS A 155 9.15 12.57 20.77
CA LYS A 155 8.68 11.31 21.33
C LYS A 155 7.18 11.30 21.62
N HIS A 156 6.61 12.47 21.93
CA HIS A 156 5.17 12.62 22.07
C HIS A 156 4.46 12.29 20.75
N HIS A 157 4.88 12.88 19.62
CA HIS A 157 4.30 12.61 18.30
C HIS A 157 4.39 11.12 17.92
N GLU A 158 5.53 10.47 18.18
CA GLU A 158 5.71 9.02 17.95
C GLU A 158 4.73 8.20 18.81
N ASN A 159 4.63 8.50 20.10
CA ASN A 159 3.73 7.78 21.02
C ASN A 159 2.25 8.00 20.68
N THR A 160 1.88 9.20 20.21
CA THR A 160 0.53 9.50 19.73
C THR A 160 0.22 8.70 18.46
N ALA A 161 1.14 8.64 17.49
CA ALA A 161 0.98 7.79 16.29
C ALA A 161 0.85 6.30 16.66
N ALA A 162 1.67 5.80 17.58
CA ALA A 162 1.60 4.42 18.07
C ALA A 162 0.27 4.12 18.78
N SER A 163 -0.23 5.05 19.60
CA SER A 163 -1.50 4.93 20.31
C SER A 163 -2.69 5.01 19.34
N LEU A 164 -2.62 5.87 18.32
CA LEU A 164 -3.61 5.96 17.24
C LEU A 164 -3.72 4.62 16.52
N GLN A 165 -2.59 4.08 16.06
CA GLN A 165 -2.55 2.81 15.34
C GLN A 165 -3.10 1.67 16.20
N ALA A 166 -2.75 1.63 17.49
CA ALA A 166 -3.26 0.62 18.42
C ALA A 166 -4.78 0.73 18.65
N MET A 167 -5.33 1.95 18.78
CA MET A 167 -6.78 2.14 18.90
C MET A 167 -7.53 1.83 17.60
N TYR A 168 -6.96 2.20 16.45
CA TYR A 168 -7.51 1.82 15.15
C TYR A 168 -7.58 0.30 15.03
N GLU A 169 -6.51 -0.42 15.39
CA GLU A 169 -6.49 -1.88 15.41
C GLU A 169 -7.54 -2.47 16.36
N GLU A 170 -7.67 -1.93 17.58
CA GLU A 170 -8.68 -2.38 18.55
C GLU A 170 -10.10 -2.27 17.99
N ALA A 171 -10.45 -1.13 17.38
CA ALA A 171 -11.75 -0.92 16.76
C ALA A 171 -11.96 -1.76 15.49
N PHE A 172 -10.93 -1.88 14.66
CA PHE A 172 -10.98 -2.66 13.43
C PHE A 172 -11.16 -4.15 13.71
N PHE A 173 -10.40 -4.72 14.64
CA PHE A 173 -10.57 -6.14 15.02
C PHE A 173 -11.84 -6.40 15.81
N HIS A 174 -12.35 -5.42 16.56
CA HIS A 174 -13.69 -5.52 17.17
C HIS A 174 -14.77 -5.72 16.11
N LEU A 175 -14.76 -4.89 15.06
CA LEU A 175 -15.68 -5.04 13.91
C LEU A 175 -15.49 -6.39 13.22
N LEU A 176 -14.26 -6.76 12.86
CA LEU A 176 -13.99 -8.03 12.15
C LEU A 176 -14.43 -9.26 12.95
N ASN A 177 -14.16 -9.29 14.25
CA ASN A 177 -14.58 -10.39 15.12
C ASN A 177 -16.12 -10.45 15.23
N TYR A 178 -16.79 -9.31 15.34
CA TYR A 178 -18.26 -9.29 15.32
C TYR A 178 -18.82 -9.82 14.00
N VAL A 179 -18.27 -9.40 12.85
CA VAL A 179 -18.69 -9.90 11.53
C VAL A 179 -18.46 -11.40 11.41
N TYR A 180 -17.33 -11.92 11.91
CA TYR A 180 -17.12 -13.36 11.98
C TYR A 180 -18.18 -14.05 12.86
N GLU A 181 -18.49 -13.51 14.04
CA GLU A 181 -19.51 -14.09 14.92
C GLU A 181 -20.92 -14.13 14.28
N GLN A 182 -21.26 -13.11 13.49
CA GLN A 182 -22.54 -13.04 12.78
C GLN A 182 -22.64 -13.99 11.57
N THR A 183 -21.52 -14.23 10.88
CA THR A 183 -21.51 -14.97 9.61
C THR A 183 -21.02 -16.40 9.77
N LYS A 184 -20.11 -16.65 10.73
CA LYS A 184 -19.33 -17.88 10.92
C LYS A 184 -18.55 -18.34 9.67
N ILE A 185 -18.34 -17.44 8.71
CA ILE A 185 -17.57 -17.71 7.49
C ILE A 185 -16.08 -17.43 7.80
N PRO A 186 -15.17 -18.41 7.67
CA PRO A 186 -13.74 -18.21 7.98
C PRO A 186 -12.96 -17.56 6.82
N VAL A 187 -13.65 -16.89 5.91
CA VAL A 187 -13.10 -16.23 4.72
C VAL A 187 -13.51 -14.76 4.75
N LEU A 188 -12.57 -13.85 4.54
CA LEU A 188 -12.79 -12.41 4.56
C LEU A 188 -12.42 -11.76 3.22
N CYS A 189 -13.34 -10.98 2.66
CA CYS A 189 -13.03 -10.02 1.60
C CYS A 189 -13.12 -8.60 2.16
N LEU A 190 -12.05 -7.82 1.99
CA LEU A 190 -11.87 -6.51 2.61
C LEU A 190 -11.61 -5.41 1.57
N ALA A 191 -12.28 -4.27 1.71
CA ALA A 191 -12.11 -3.06 0.90
C ALA A 191 -12.40 -1.77 1.70
N GLY A 192 -12.41 -0.62 1.02
CA GLY A 192 -12.50 0.72 1.61
C GLY A 192 -11.11 1.28 1.94
N GLY A 193 -10.95 2.60 1.99
CA GLY A 193 -9.65 3.25 2.16
C GLY A 193 -8.88 2.79 3.41
N CYS A 194 -9.60 2.45 4.48
CA CYS A 194 -8.98 1.96 5.72
C CYS A 194 -8.40 0.53 5.56
N ALA A 195 -8.87 -0.26 4.59
CA ALA A 195 -8.27 -1.55 4.27
C ALA A 195 -6.85 -1.45 3.68
N MET A 196 -6.34 -0.24 3.41
CA MET A 196 -4.93 -0.01 3.09
C MET A 196 -4.01 0.05 4.32
N ASN A 197 -4.55 -0.06 5.54
CA ASN A 197 -3.75 -0.14 6.77
C ASN A 197 -3.03 -1.48 6.86
N SER A 198 -1.85 -1.56 6.24
CA SER A 198 -1.10 -2.81 6.11
C SER A 198 -0.59 -3.38 7.44
N VAL A 199 -0.46 -2.53 8.46
CA VAL A 199 -0.07 -2.97 9.81
C VAL A 199 -1.20 -3.76 10.47
N ALA A 200 -2.44 -3.27 10.39
CA ALA A 200 -3.60 -4.00 10.87
C ALA A 200 -3.84 -5.28 10.04
N ASN A 201 -3.76 -5.18 8.71
CA ASN A 201 -3.97 -6.33 7.83
C ASN A 201 -3.03 -7.50 8.11
N GLY A 202 -1.77 -7.21 8.45
CA GLY A 202 -0.78 -8.22 8.79
C GLY A 202 -1.10 -9.02 10.06
N LYS A 203 -2.01 -8.53 10.90
CA LYS A 203 -2.41 -9.12 12.19
C LYS A 203 -3.78 -9.81 12.14
N ILE A 204 -4.49 -9.79 11.00
CA ILE A 204 -5.85 -10.38 10.87
C ILE A 204 -5.87 -11.84 11.35
N PHE A 205 -4.92 -12.68 10.89
CA PHE A 205 -4.87 -14.09 11.27
C PHE A 205 -4.56 -14.34 12.76
N ASP A 206 -3.95 -13.37 13.45
CA ASP A 206 -3.61 -13.50 14.88
C ASP A 206 -4.72 -12.97 15.78
N LYS A 207 -5.52 -12.03 15.27
CA LYS A 207 -6.50 -11.25 16.04
C LYS A 207 -7.95 -11.61 15.73
N THR A 208 -8.16 -12.50 14.76
CA THR A 208 -9.48 -12.92 14.32
C THR A 208 -9.50 -14.42 13.94
N PRO A 209 -10.69 -15.05 13.90
CA PRO A 209 -10.81 -16.44 13.46
C PRO A 209 -10.69 -16.67 11.93
N PHE A 210 -10.54 -15.62 11.12
CA PHE A 210 -10.42 -15.75 9.67
C PHE A 210 -9.19 -16.58 9.27
N LYS A 211 -9.34 -17.38 8.21
CA LYS A 211 -8.32 -18.31 7.68
C LYS A 211 -7.88 -17.97 6.27
N GLU A 212 -8.77 -17.34 5.51
CA GLU A 212 -8.51 -16.86 4.15
C GLU A 212 -8.89 -15.39 4.03
N VAL A 213 -8.04 -14.58 3.41
CA VAL A 213 -8.25 -13.14 3.32
C VAL A 213 -7.89 -12.62 1.93
N TYR A 214 -8.86 -12.00 1.26
CA TYR A 214 -8.63 -11.20 0.05
C TYR A 214 -8.79 -9.72 0.38
N ILE A 215 -7.79 -8.91 0.07
CA ILE A 215 -7.83 -7.45 0.24
C ILE A 215 -7.61 -6.83 -1.13
N GLN A 216 -8.50 -5.95 -1.53
CA GLN A 216 -8.42 -5.32 -2.85
C GLN A 216 -7.15 -4.43 -2.96
N PRO A 217 -6.29 -4.58 -3.99
CA PRO A 217 -5.02 -3.82 -4.10
C PRO A 217 -5.16 -2.28 -4.18
N ALA A 218 -6.22 -1.80 -4.81
CA ALA A 218 -6.72 -0.43 -4.88
C ALA A 218 -7.96 -0.24 -3.97
N ALA A 219 -7.92 -0.73 -2.72
CA ALA A 219 -9.08 -0.82 -1.83
C ALA A 219 -9.84 0.49 -1.55
N GLY A 220 -9.18 1.65 -1.66
CA GLY A 220 -9.84 2.96 -1.58
C GLY A 220 -10.72 3.26 -2.80
N ASP A 221 -11.11 4.53 -2.97
CA ASP A 221 -12.12 4.95 -3.96
C ASP A 221 -11.82 4.53 -5.40
N ALA A 222 -10.54 4.40 -5.75
CA ALA A 222 -10.14 3.89 -7.07
C ALA A 222 -10.79 2.54 -7.38
N GLY A 223 -10.91 1.65 -6.39
CA GLY A 223 -11.57 0.34 -6.50
C GLY A 223 -13.07 0.41 -6.76
N GLY A 224 -13.72 1.54 -6.46
CA GLY A 224 -15.17 1.72 -6.61
C GLY A 224 -15.65 1.55 -8.05
N ALA A 225 -14.87 1.99 -9.05
CA ALA A 225 -15.22 1.82 -10.46
C ALA A 225 -15.32 0.33 -10.86
N LEU A 226 -14.36 -0.48 -10.43
CA LEU A 226 -14.35 -1.94 -10.62
C LEU A 226 -15.55 -2.58 -9.91
N GLY A 227 -15.77 -2.19 -8.66
CA GLY A 227 -16.87 -2.69 -7.85
C GLY A 227 -18.24 -2.41 -8.43
N ALA A 228 -18.47 -1.18 -8.91
CA ALA A 228 -19.72 -0.79 -9.55
C ALA A 228 -19.98 -1.61 -10.83
N ALA A 229 -18.95 -1.80 -11.67
CA ALA A 229 -19.07 -2.61 -12.89
C ALA A 229 -19.45 -4.06 -12.58
N TYR A 230 -18.74 -4.71 -11.63
CA TYR A 230 -19.05 -6.09 -11.24
C TYR A 230 -20.38 -6.22 -10.49
N TYR A 231 -20.78 -5.21 -9.72
CA TYR A 231 -22.09 -5.20 -9.09
C TYR A 231 -23.20 -5.22 -10.13
N VAL A 232 -23.12 -4.37 -11.17
CA VAL A 232 -24.08 -4.40 -12.27
C VAL A 232 -24.06 -5.75 -12.98
N TRP A 233 -22.87 -6.24 -13.33
CA TRP A 233 -22.71 -7.51 -14.06
C TRP A 233 -23.31 -8.71 -13.30
N HIS A 234 -23.04 -8.83 -12.00
CA HIS A 234 -23.46 -10.00 -11.21
C HIS A 234 -24.82 -9.85 -10.52
N GLN A 235 -25.12 -8.69 -9.91
CA GLN A 235 -26.39 -8.49 -9.17
C GLN A 235 -27.54 -8.09 -10.07
N VAL A 236 -27.28 -7.22 -11.05
CA VAL A 236 -28.34 -6.59 -11.86
C VAL A 236 -28.61 -7.40 -13.12
N LEU A 237 -27.55 -7.83 -13.81
CA LEU A 237 -27.65 -8.62 -15.04
C LEU A 237 -27.63 -10.14 -14.81
N ASP A 238 -27.38 -10.57 -13.57
CA ASP A 238 -27.37 -11.99 -13.15
C ASP A 238 -26.32 -12.86 -13.86
N ASN A 239 -25.26 -12.26 -14.43
CA ASN A 239 -24.19 -12.97 -15.13
C ASN A 239 -23.22 -13.70 -14.16
N PRO A 240 -22.59 -14.81 -14.60
CA PRO A 240 -21.71 -15.62 -13.74
C PRO A 240 -20.37 -14.91 -13.42
N ARG A 241 -19.73 -15.34 -12.32
CA ARG A 241 -18.33 -15.03 -12.00
C ARG A 241 -17.39 -15.95 -12.76
N GLU A 242 -16.52 -15.35 -13.56
CA GLU A 242 -15.54 -16.07 -14.39
C GLU A 242 -14.10 -15.55 -14.22
N PHE A 243 -13.92 -14.50 -13.40
CA PHE A 243 -12.64 -13.82 -13.26
C PHE A 243 -12.17 -13.79 -11.80
N ILE A 244 -10.88 -14.05 -11.61
CA ILE A 244 -10.17 -13.91 -10.33
C ILE A 244 -9.00 -12.97 -10.57
N MET A 245 -8.87 -11.94 -9.73
CA MET A 245 -7.78 -10.98 -9.80
C MET A 245 -6.60 -11.47 -8.95
N GLU A 246 -5.73 -12.26 -9.57
CA GLU A 246 -4.51 -12.78 -8.94
C GLU A 246 -3.36 -11.76 -8.89
N HIS A 247 -3.35 -10.82 -9.84
CA HIS A 247 -2.33 -9.77 -9.95
C HIS A 247 -2.95 -8.39 -10.19
N ALA A 248 -2.14 -7.33 -10.06
CA ALA A 248 -2.58 -5.94 -10.23
C ALA A 248 -2.19 -5.31 -11.58
N TYR A 249 -1.54 -6.03 -12.50
CA TYR A 249 -1.01 -5.49 -13.77
C TYR A 249 -2.09 -5.19 -14.83
N TRP A 250 -2.96 -4.21 -14.59
CA TRP A 250 -4.10 -3.87 -15.46
C TRP A 250 -3.95 -2.54 -16.19
N GLY A 251 -2.90 -1.77 -15.91
CA GLY A 251 -2.58 -0.53 -16.59
C GLY A 251 -1.98 -0.73 -17.99
N PRO A 252 -1.50 0.36 -18.63
CA PRO A 252 -0.90 0.31 -19.96
C PRO A 252 0.43 -0.43 -19.97
N GLN A 253 0.78 -0.97 -21.14
CA GLN A 253 2.09 -1.51 -21.48
C GLN A 253 2.59 -0.81 -22.75
N TYR A 254 3.90 -0.85 -22.97
CA TYR A 254 4.54 -0.20 -24.10
C TYR A 254 5.39 -1.20 -24.87
N THR A 255 5.35 -1.09 -26.19
CA THR A 255 6.16 -1.91 -27.09
C THR A 255 7.61 -1.42 -27.10
N LYS A 256 8.51 -2.30 -27.56
CA LYS A 256 9.93 -1.97 -27.76
C LYS A 256 10.10 -0.72 -28.65
N ASP A 257 9.29 -0.60 -29.70
CA ASP A 257 9.39 0.51 -30.66
C ASP A 257 8.93 1.84 -30.06
N GLU A 258 7.83 1.84 -29.29
CA GLU A 258 7.37 3.03 -28.56
C GLU A 258 8.43 3.51 -27.56
N VAL A 259 9.04 2.59 -26.83
CA VAL A 259 10.14 2.91 -25.90
C VAL A 259 11.34 3.49 -26.64
N LYS A 260 11.72 2.89 -27.78
CA LYS A 260 12.86 3.36 -28.59
C LYS A 260 12.66 4.79 -29.08
N VAL A 261 11.43 5.15 -29.47
CA VAL A 261 11.08 6.52 -29.86
C VAL A 261 11.30 7.50 -28.71
N GLU A 262 10.86 7.16 -27.49
CA GLU A 262 11.06 8.03 -26.32
C GLU A 262 12.53 8.15 -25.90
N ILE A 263 13.31 7.07 -26.00
CA ILE A 263 14.76 7.10 -25.77
C ILE A 263 15.44 8.06 -26.77
N GLU A 264 15.07 8.00 -28.05
CA GLU A 264 15.68 8.85 -29.08
C GLU A 264 15.35 10.34 -28.88
N LYS A 265 14.11 10.67 -28.46
CA LYS A 265 13.74 12.03 -28.05
C LYS A 265 14.62 12.56 -26.92
N LYS A 266 15.04 11.68 -26.00
CA LYS A 266 15.88 12.00 -24.83
C LYS A 266 17.38 11.74 -25.03
N ARG A 267 17.82 11.35 -26.24
CA ARG A 267 19.21 10.96 -26.54
C ARG A 267 20.22 12.03 -26.13
N SER A 268 19.94 13.30 -26.42
CA SER A 268 20.87 14.39 -26.11
C SER A 268 21.10 14.57 -24.60
N GLU A 269 20.06 14.38 -23.79
CA GLU A 269 20.12 14.44 -22.32
C GLU A 269 20.86 13.21 -21.76
N LEU A 270 20.60 12.03 -22.31
CA LEU A 270 21.29 10.78 -21.95
C LEU A 270 22.79 10.84 -22.24
N ILE A 271 23.20 11.38 -23.40
CA ILE A 271 24.62 11.58 -23.75
C ILE A 271 25.28 12.57 -22.78
N LYS A 272 24.61 13.66 -22.41
CA LYS A 272 25.14 14.64 -21.44
C LYS A 272 25.42 14.02 -20.07
N LEU A 273 24.66 12.99 -19.69
CA LEU A 273 24.87 12.23 -18.44
C LEU A 273 25.80 11.01 -18.61
N ASN A 274 26.51 10.91 -19.73
CA ASN A 274 27.40 9.78 -20.06
C ASN A 274 26.70 8.42 -19.96
N CYS A 275 25.42 8.36 -20.33
CA CYS A 275 24.66 7.12 -20.32
C CYS A 275 25.11 6.17 -21.46
N VAL A 276 25.22 4.89 -21.16
CA VAL A 276 25.30 3.81 -22.15
C VAL A 276 23.93 3.16 -22.27
N ILE A 277 23.48 2.98 -23.52
CA ILE A 277 22.21 2.33 -23.86
C ILE A 277 22.55 1.02 -24.56
N GLU A 278 21.99 -0.07 -24.06
CA GLU A 278 22.12 -1.41 -24.64
C GLU A 278 20.74 -2.03 -24.81
N GLU A 279 20.48 -2.62 -25.97
CA GLU A 279 19.27 -3.39 -26.23
C GLU A 279 19.56 -4.87 -25.93
N ILE A 280 18.80 -5.47 -25.02
CA ILE A 280 18.99 -6.85 -24.58
C ILE A 280 17.66 -7.58 -24.75
N ASP A 281 17.52 -8.32 -25.86
CA ASP A 281 16.29 -9.05 -26.17
C ASP A 281 16.10 -10.28 -25.27
N ASP A 282 17.18 -11.01 -24.93
CA ASP A 282 17.13 -12.18 -24.05
C ASP A 282 16.86 -11.76 -22.60
N GLU A 283 15.74 -12.22 -22.07
CA GLU A 283 15.31 -11.89 -20.71
C GLU A 283 16.22 -12.45 -19.63
N ASN A 284 16.91 -13.56 -19.90
CA ASN A 284 17.81 -14.14 -18.90
C ASN A 284 19.07 -13.28 -18.77
N ASP A 285 19.62 -12.81 -19.89
CA ASP A 285 20.72 -11.83 -19.89
C ASP A 285 20.30 -10.52 -19.22
N LEU A 286 19.11 -10.01 -19.54
CA LEU A 286 18.58 -8.79 -18.93
C LEU A 286 18.46 -8.93 -17.41
N CYS A 287 17.83 -10.01 -16.92
CA CYS A 287 17.67 -10.28 -15.49
C CYS A 287 19.02 -10.52 -14.81
N ARG A 288 19.93 -11.32 -15.38
CA ARG A 288 21.27 -11.57 -14.82
C ARG A 288 22.06 -10.28 -14.66
N LYS A 289 22.08 -9.45 -15.71
CA LYS A 289 22.80 -8.17 -15.71
C LYS A 289 22.19 -7.20 -14.71
N THR A 290 20.87 -7.10 -14.66
CA THR A 290 20.17 -6.23 -13.72
C THR A 290 20.38 -6.69 -12.27
N ALA A 291 20.26 -7.99 -11.99
CA ALA A 291 20.53 -8.57 -10.68
C ALA A 291 21.97 -8.31 -10.22
N LYS A 292 22.94 -8.36 -11.14
CA LYS A 292 24.34 -8.00 -10.86
C LYS A 292 24.50 -6.54 -10.46
N GLU A 293 23.86 -5.61 -11.16
CA GLU A 293 23.91 -4.19 -10.77
C GLU A 293 23.24 -3.94 -9.42
N ILE A 294 22.10 -4.58 -9.16
CA ILE A 294 21.45 -4.55 -7.85
C ILE A 294 22.44 -5.06 -6.78
N ALA A 295 23.05 -6.23 -6.97
CA ALA A 295 24.02 -6.82 -6.04
C ALA A 295 25.29 -5.97 -5.85
N ASN A 296 25.67 -5.16 -6.85
CA ASN A 296 26.73 -4.16 -6.74
C ASN A 296 26.31 -2.89 -5.97
N GLY A 297 25.09 -2.86 -5.43
CA GLY A 297 24.55 -1.73 -4.67
C GLY A 297 24.06 -0.57 -5.53
N LYS A 298 23.79 -0.79 -6.83
CA LYS A 298 23.23 0.23 -7.71
C LYS A 298 21.74 0.42 -7.45
N VAL A 299 21.27 1.64 -7.71
CA VAL A 299 19.84 1.95 -7.71
C VAL A 299 19.27 1.82 -9.11
N VAL A 300 18.37 0.84 -9.29
CA VAL A 300 17.81 0.47 -10.59
C VAL A 300 16.35 0.91 -10.69
N GLY A 301 16.04 1.78 -11.65
CA GLY A 301 14.67 1.97 -12.13
C GLY A 301 14.26 0.79 -13.01
N TRP A 302 13.14 0.17 -12.71
CA TRP A 302 12.63 -1.03 -13.38
C TRP A 302 11.24 -0.76 -13.92
N PHE A 303 11.14 -0.67 -15.25
CA PHE A 303 9.91 -0.40 -15.98
C PHE A 303 9.66 -1.52 -16.97
N GLN A 304 8.63 -2.33 -16.72
CA GLN A 304 8.31 -3.53 -17.50
C GLN A 304 6.81 -3.72 -17.63
N GLY A 305 6.35 -4.17 -18.81
CA GLY A 305 5.01 -4.69 -19.03
C GLY A 305 3.88 -3.75 -18.57
N ARG A 306 2.74 -4.36 -18.20
CA ARG A 306 1.55 -3.62 -17.77
C ARG A 306 1.74 -3.01 -16.39
N MET A 307 1.43 -1.73 -16.25
CA MET A 307 1.47 -1.02 -14.97
C MET A 307 0.54 -1.64 -13.92
N GLU A 308 0.99 -1.66 -12.67
CA GLU A 308 0.21 -2.03 -11.50
C GLU A 308 -0.93 -1.05 -11.24
N TRP A 309 -2.11 -1.57 -10.87
CA TRP A 309 -3.22 -0.76 -10.39
C TRP A 309 -3.23 -0.71 -8.86
N GLY A 310 -3.39 0.50 -8.33
CA GLY A 310 -3.33 0.79 -6.89
C GLY A 310 -2.08 1.61 -6.51
N PRO A 311 -1.89 1.89 -5.21
CA PRO A 311 -0.87 2.82 -4.74
C PRO A 311 0.52 2.17 -4.54
N ARG A 312 0.68 0.90 -4.88
CA ARG A 312 1.92 0.12 -4.66
C ARG A 312 2.54 -0.23 -5.99
N ALA A 313 3.85 0.01 -6.11
CA ALA A 313 4.64 -0.65 -7.15
C ALA A 313 4.90 -2.09 -6.73
N LEU A 314 4.67 -3.03 -7.64
CA LEU A 314 4.69 -4.48 -7.43
C LEU A 314 5.60 -5.17 -8.46
N GLY A 315 6.63 -4.48 -8.95
CA GLY A 315 7.64 -5.07 -9.83
C GLY A 315 7.54 -4.70 -11.31
N ASN A 316 6.65 -3.78 -11.71
CA ASN A 316 6.52 -3.31 -13.10
C ASN A 316 6.80 -1.81 -13.26
N ARG A 317 6.58 -0.99 -12.22
CA ARG A 317 7.01 0.42 -12.15
C ARG A 317 7.73 0.70 -10.84
N SER A 318 8.90 0.07 -10.69
CA SER A 318 9.59 -0.08 -9.41
C SER A 318 10.99 0.52 -9.42
N ILE A 319 11.48 0.93 -8.26
CA ILE A 319 12.90 1.13 -7.99
C ILE A 319 13.34 -0.07 -7.16
N VAL A 320 14.33 -0.81 -7.67
CA VAL A 320 14.80 -2.08 -7.12
C VAL A 320 16.25 -1.94 -6.68
N VAL A 321 16.54 -2.32 -5.43
CA VAL A 321 17.89 -2.21 -4.84
C VAL A 321 18.22 -3.38 -3.91
N ASP A 322 19.50 -3.49 -3.56
CA ASP A 322 20.02 -4.53 -2.66
C ASP A 322 19.45 -4.38 -1.24
N PRO A 323 18.70 -5.37 -0.71
CA PRO A 323 18.15 -5.29 0.63
C PRO A 323 19.17 -5.59 1.74
N ARG A 324 20.34 -6.15 1.39
CA ARG A 324 21.38 -6.61 2.34
C ARG A 324 22.19 -5.45 2.92
N ARG A 325 22.10 -4.28 2.28
CA ARG A 325 22.87 -3.08 2.61
C ARG A 325 22.14 -2.19 3.61
N SER A 326 22.70 -2.02 4.80
CA SER A 326 22.09 -1.17 5.84
C SER A 326 22.03 0.32 5.46
N ASP A 327 22.99 0.79 4.65
CA ASP A 327 23.07 2.18 4.17
C ASP A 327 22.08 2.50 3.04
N MET A 328 21.43 1.48 2.45
CA MET A 328 20.60 1.67 1.26
C MET A 328 19.36 2.54 1.51
N LYS A 329 18.82 2.52 2.73
CA LYS A 329 17.69 3.39 3.10
C LYS A 329 18.08 4.87 2.99
N ASP A 330 19.25 5.22 3.50
CA ASP A 330 19.76 6.59 3.49
C ASP A 330 20.13 7.02 2.08
N ILE A 331 20.76 6.13 1.31
CA ILE A 331 21.06 6.32 -0.11
C ILE A 331 19.78 6.66 -0.88
N LEU A 332 18.72 5.87 -0.74
CA LEU A 332 17.45 6.11 -1.45
C LEU A 332 16.78 7.42 -1.03
N ASN A 333 16.76 7.73 0.27
CA ASN A 333 16.16 8.96 0.78
C ASN A 333 16.92 10.20 0.29
N VAL A 334 18.25 10.17 0.21
CA VAL A 334 19.06 11.30 -0.27
C VAL A 334 19.06 11.41 -1.80
N ARG A 335 19.22 10.29 -2.52
CA ARG A 335 19.43 10.29 -3.98
C ARG A 335 18.15 10.45 -4.79
N ILE A 336 17.01 10.02 -4.23
CA ILE A 336 15.77 9.87 -4.98
C ILE A 336 14.58 10.43 -4.23
N LYS A 337 14.28 9.91 -3.03
CA LYS A 337 12.95 10.13 -2.44
C LYS A 337 12.78 11.47 -1.73
N ARG A 338 13.86 12.04 -1.19
CA ARG A 338 13.90 13.31 -0.46
C ARG A 338 12.77 13.42 0.57
N ARG A 339 12.55 12.34 1.32
CA ARG A 339 11.41 12.13 2.21
C ARG A 339 11.86 11.87 3.64
N GLU A 340 10.89 11.81 4.54
CA GLU A 340 11.11 11.61 5.97
C GLU A 340 11.82 10.27 6.26
N SER A 341 12.79 10.28 7.19
CA SER A 341 13.66 9.13 7.49
C SER A 341 12.92 7.92 8.03
N PHE A 342 11.77 8.12 8.70
CA PHE A 342 10.98 7.05 9.29
C PHE A 342 10.16 6.24 8.26
N ARG A 343 10.06 6.70 7.00
CA ARG A 343 9.27 6.00 5.98
C ARG A 343 9.95 4.69 5.55
N PRO A 344 9.30 3.53 5.79
CA PRO A 344 9.90 2.25 5.48
C PRO A 344 9.98 1.98 3.96
N PHE A 345 10.79 0.98 3.62
CA PHE A 345 10.84 0.35 2.31
C PHE A 345 10.35 -1.09 2.41
N ALA A 346 9.93 -1.66 1.29
CA ALA A 346 9.23 -2.94 1.27
C ALA A 346 10.10 -4.05 0.63
N PRO A 347 10.08 -5.27 1.18
CA PRO A 347 10.66 -6.44 0.53
C PRO A 347 9.73 -7.04 -0.52
N SER A 348 10.27 -7.36 -1.69
CA SER A 348 9.68 -8.31 -2.63
C SER A 348 10.46 -9.63 -2.57
N ILE A 349 9.77 -10.75 -2.36
CA ILE A 349 10.38 -12.08 -2.16
C ILE A 349 9.74 -13.11 -3.08
N LEU A 350 10.49 -14.13 -3.49
CA LEU A 350 9.92 -15.32 -4.14
C LEU A 350 8.91 -15.99 -3.21
N LEU A 351 7.70 -16.29 -3.71
CA LEU A 351 6.62 -16.84 -2.89
C LEU A 351 7.06 -18.09 -2.13
N GLU A 352 7.73 -19.02 -2.81
CA GLU A 352 8.24 -20.28 -2.27
C GLU A 352 9.32 -20.13 -1.18
N LYS A 353 9.87 -18.92 -0.99
CA LYS A 353 10.88 -18.58 0.01
C LYS A 353 10.35 -17.78 1.20
N THR A 354 9.06 -17.43 1.19
CA THR A 354 8.45 -16.53 2.19
C THR A 354 8.65 -17.04 3.62
N GLY A 355 8.33 -18.31 3.88
CA GLY A 355 8.42 -18.91 5.21
C GLY A 355 9.85 -19.01 5.77
N GLU A 356 10.87 -18.88 4.94
CA GLU A 356 12.28 -18.84 5.36
C GLU A 356 12.68 -17.47 5.93
N TYR A 357 11.97 -16.39 5.58
CA TYR A 357 12.31 -15.01 5.96
C TYR A 357 11.30 -14.36 6.90
N PHE A 358 10.03 -14.74 6.79
CA PHE A 358 8.94 -14.17 7.58
C PHE A 358 8.37 -15.23 8.52
N GLU A 359 7.82 -14.77 9.65
CA GLU A 359 7.14 -15.65 10.61
C GLU A 359 5.79 -16.16 10.08
N LYS A 360 5.29 -15.58 8.98
CA LYS A 360 4.09 -15.98 8.25
C LYS A 360 4.40 -16.17 6.78
N ASP A 361 3.77 -17.16 6.17
CA ASP A 361 3.97 -17.54 4.77
C ASP A 361 2.70 -17.38 3.91
N TYR A 362 1.58 -16.90 4.49
CA TYR A 362 0.37 -16.60 3.72
C TYR A 362 0.68 -15.53 2.64
N PRO A 363 0.35 -15.78 1.36
CA PRO A 363 0.71 -14.89 0.25
C PRO A 363 0.24 -13.44 0.44
N ASP A 364 1.06 -12.49 0.00
CA ASP A 364 0.71 -11.07 -0.09
C ASP A 364 1.19 -10.47 -1.42
N PRO A 365 0.52 -10.78 -2.55
CA PRO A 365 0.96 -10.31 -3.87
C PRO A 365 0.83 -8.79 -4.05
N PHE A 366 0.06 -8.12 -3.20
CA PHE A 366 -0.31 -6.70 -3.34
C PHE A 366 0.41 -5.76 -2.37
N MET A 367 1.35 -6.25 -1.55
CA MET A 367 2.10 -5.42 -0.61
C MET A 367 1.20 -4.65 0.37
N ILE A 368 0.20 -5.34 0.91
CA ILE A 368 -0.87 -4.79 1.75
C ILE A 368 -0.90 -5.41 3.15
N LYS A 369 0.08 -6.25 3.51
CA LYS A 369 0.28 -6.82 4.85
C LYS A 369 1.70 -6.58 5.34
N VAL A 370 1.84 -6.27 6.63
CA VAL A 370 3.13 -6.16 7.33
C VAL A 370 3.32 -7.40 8.20
N TYR A 371 4.37 -8.16 7.94
CA TYR A 371 4.67 -9.38 8.70
C TYR A 371 5.96 -9.23 9.50
N PRO A 372 6.05 -9.91 10.66
CA PRO A 372 7.33 -10.05 11.37
C PRO A 372 8.36 -10.78 10.50
N ILE A 373 9.56 -10.19 10.39
CA ILE A 373 10.72 -10.85 9.82
C ILE A 373 11.35 -11.70 10.93
N ARG A 374 11.71 -12.94 10.60
CA ARG A 374 12.36 -13.85 11.54
C ARG A 374 13.63 -13.21 12.12
N PRO A 375 13.86 -13.26 13.45
CA PRO A 375 14.98 -12.56 14.10
C PRO A 375 16.34 -12.75 13.41
N GLU A 376 16.66 -13.98 13.01
CA GLU A 376 17.91 -14.37 12.35
C GLU A 376 18.07 -13.85 10.91
N LYS A 377 16.98 -13.37 10.29
CA LYS A 377 16.98 -12.82 8.93
C LYS A 377 17.03 -11.30 8.89
N ARG A 378 16.76 -10.63 10.02
CA ARG A 378 16.74 -9.15 10.12
C ARG A 378 18.06 -8.51 9.71
N SER A 379 19.19 -9.10 10.10
CA SER A 379 20.53 -8.63 9.71
C SER A 379 20.92 -9.03 8.28
N VAL A 380 20.22 -9.99 7.66
CA VAL A 380 20.45 -10.42 6.28
C VAL A 380 19.80 -9.44 5.30
N ILE A 381 18.64 -8.87 5.65
CA ILE A 381 17.88 -7.90 4.83
C ILE A 381 17.57 -6.59 5.58
N PRO A 382 18.59 -5.88 6.11
CA PRO A 382 18.40 -4.72 6.98
C PRO A 382 17.71 -3.53 6.27
N ALA A 383 17.84 -3.40 4.94
CA ALA A 383 17.27 -2.27 4.21
C ALA A 383 15.73 -2.28 4.13
N VAL A 384 15.13 -3.45 4.32
CA VAL A 384 13.67 -3.69 4.26
C VAL A 384 13.09 -4.09 5.62
N THR A 385 13.95 -4.28 6.63
CA THR A 385 13.54 -4.55 8.00
C THR A 385 13.21 -3.24 8.71
N HIS A 386 11.98 -3.10 9.19
CA HIS A 386 11.51 -1.96 9.98
C HIS A 386 12.16 -1.95 11.37
N VAL A 387 12.05 -0.81 12.07
CA VAL A 387 12.63 -0.64 13.42
C VAL A 387 12.08 -1.64 14.45
N ASP A 388 10.85 -2.12 14.26
CA ASP A 388 10.18 -3.13 15.09
C ASP A 388 10.42 -4.58 14.62
N GLY A 389 11.28 -4.79 13.62
CA GLY A 389 11.60 -6.11 13.08
C GLY A 389 10.57 -6.66 12.08
N THR A 390 9.65 -5.84 11.60
CA THR A 390 8.65 -6.22 10.58
C THR A 390 9.09 -5.80 9.16
N GLY A 391 8.36 -6.25 8.13
CA GLY A 391 8.51 -5.77 6.76
C GLY A 391 7.18 -5.82 6.01
N ARG A 392 6.90 -4.81 5.16
CA ARG A 392 5.69 -4.79 4.33
C ARG A 392 5.88 -5.63 3.06
N LEU A 393 5.56 -6.91 3.18
CA LEU A 393 5.88 -7.97 2.24
C LEU A 393 5.15 -7.83 0.90
N GLN A 394 5.86 -8.04 -0.21
CA GLN A 394 5.27 -8.49 -1.47
C GLN A 394 5.75 -9.92 -1.78
N THR A 395 4.84 -10.88 -1.92
CA THR A 395 5.18 -12.21 -2.45
C THR A 395 5.09 -12.21 -3.97
N VAL A 396 6.10 -12.74 -4.65
CA VAL A 396 6.18 -12.81 -6.11
C VAL A 396 6.12 -14.26 -6.55
N ARG A 397 5.06 -14.60 -7.27
CA ARG A 397 4.84 -15.91 -7.89
C ARG A 397 5.20 -15.85 -9.37
N ARG A 398 5.77 -16.94 -9.89
CA ARG A 398 6.28 -16.99 -11.26
C ARG A 398 5.19 -16.77 -12.31
N GLU A 399 4.01 -17.29 -12.07
CA GLU A 399 2.86 -17.21 -12.96
C GLU A 399 2.30 -15.79 -13.06
N ASP A 400 2.37 -15.02 -11.96
CA ASP A 400 1.82 -13.66 -11.90
C ASP A 400 2.75 -12.63 -12.55
N ASN A 401 4.07 -12.76 -12.36
CA ASN A 401 5.07 -11.86 -12.92
C ASN A 401 6.39 -12.60 -13.21
N PRO A 402 6.51 -13.29 -14.36
CA PRO A 402 7.62 -14.19 -14.64
C PRO A 402 8.96 -13.46 -14.76
N LEU A 403 8.97 -12.23 -15.30
CA LEU A 403 10.21 -11.47 -15.48
C LEU A 403 10.72 -10.92 -14.15
N TYR A 404 9.84 -10.38 -13.30
CA TYR A 404 10.22 -9.91 -11.97
C TYR A 404 10.62 -11.07 -11.05
N TRP A 405 9.91 -12.21 -11.11
CA TRP A 405 10.32 -13.45 -10.44
C TRP A 405 11.73 -13.87 -10.89
N LYS A 406 12.01 -13.84 -12.20
CA LYS A 406 13.34 -14.19 -12.74
C LYS A 406 14.43 -13.23 -12.26
N LEU A 407 14.15 -11.93 -12.21
CA LEU A 407 15.08 -10.94 -11.66
C LEU A 407 15.46 -11.27 -10.21
N ILE A 408 14.47 -11.53 -9.36
CA ILE A 408 14.69 -11.88 -7.95
C ILE A 408 15.42 -13.23 -7.85
N LYS A 409 15.10 -14.20 -8.72
CA LYS A 409 15.78 -15.49 -8.76
C LYS A 409 17.25 -15.37 -9.14
N GLU A 410 17.59 -14.53 -10.12
CA GLU A 410 18.99 -14.28 -10.48
C GLU A 410 19.72 -13.53 -9.36
N PHE A 411 19.05 -12.63 -8.66
CA PHE A 411 19.60 -12.00 -7.46
C PHE A 411 19.85 -13.03 -6.35
N GLU A 412 18.94 -13.98 -6.12
CA GLU A 412 19.13 -15.10 -5.21
C GLU A 412 20.35 -15.94 -5.61
N ASN A 413 20.48 -16.31 -6.89
CA ASN A 413 21.60 -17.10 -7.39
C ASN A 413 22.96 -16.42 -7.12
N LEU A 414 23.01 -15.09 -7.22
CA LEU A 414 24.22 -14.29 -6.99
C LEU A 414 24.54 -14.07 -5.51
N THR A 415 23.53 -14.02 -4.64
CA THR A 415 23.67 -13.46 -3.29
C THR A 415 23.27 -14.41 -2.16
N GLY A 416 22.57 -15.50 -2.47
CA GLY A 416 21.89 -16.38 -1.52
C GLY A 416 20.62 -15.76 -0.89
N VAL A 417 20.19 -14.58 -1.33
CA VAL A 417 19.04 -13.85 -0.76
C VAL A 417 17.91 -13.73 -1.79
N PRO A 418 16.74 -14.35 -1.56
CA PRO A 418 15.60 -14.34 -2.49
C PRO A 418 14.72 -13.10 -2.36
N VAL A 419 15.28 -11.99 -1.89
CA VAL A 419 14.58 -10.75 -1.56
C VAL A 419 15.24 -9.62 -2.32
N VAL A 420 14.45 -8.68 -2.83
CA VAL A 420 14.90 -7.35 -3.25
C VAL A 420 14.14 -6.27 -2.50
N LEU A 421 14.75 -5.10 -2.30
CA LEU A 421 13.99 -3.93 -1.86
C LEU A 421 13.24 -3.37 -3.06
N ASN A 422 11.93 -3.22 -2.91
CA ASN A 422 11.04 -2.60 -3.89
C ASN A 422 10.43 -1.30 -3.33
N THR A 423 10.46 -0.25 -4.14
CA THR A 423 9.73 0.99 -3.87
C THR A 423 9.17 1.59 -5.15
N SER A 424 8.20 2.50 -5.01
CA SER A 424 7.54 3.15 -6.16
C SER A 424 8.55 3.83 -7.08
N PHE A 425 8.38 3.75 -8.40
CA PHE A 425 9.20 4.53 -9.31
C PHE A 425 8.60 5.94 -9.47
N ASN A 426 9.11 6.88 -8.64
CA ASN A 426 8.74 8.30 -8.59
C ASN A 426 9.65 9.12 -7.64
N GLU A 427 9.62 10.46 -7.75
CA GLU A 427 10.20 11.44 -6.79
C GLU A 427 9.11 12.46 -6.41
N ASN A 428 8.16 12.03 -5.54
CA ASN A 428 7.02 12.83 -5.04
C ASN A 428 5.93 13.20 -6.06
N GLU A 429 5.73 12.35 -7.06
CA GLU A 429 4.62 12.39 -8.01
C GLU A 429 3.91 11.03 -8.04
N PRO A 430 2.83 10.81 -8.81
CA PRO A 430 2.29 9.48 -9.06
C PRO A 430 3.37 8.49 -9.54
N ILE A 431 3.10 7.18 -9.46
CA ILE A 431 4.02 6.19 -10.04
C ILE A 431 4.12 6.45 -11.55
N VAL A 432 5.33 6.45 -12.12
CA VAL A 432 5.53 6.67 -13.56
C VAL A 432 4.68 5.68 -14.36
N CYS A 433 3.95 6.17 -15.35
CA CYS A 433 3.04 5.40 -16.18
C CYS A 433 3.67 5.13 -17.55
N THR A 434 4.21 6.16 -18.19
CA THR A 434 4.76 6.16 -19.56
C THR A 434 6.30 6.02 -19.59
N PRO A 435 6.88 5.57 -20.72
CA PRO A 435 8.33 5.54 -20.88
C PRO A 435 8.98 6.92 -20.75
N GLN A 436 8.29 7.97 -21.21
CA GLN A 436 8.74 9.35 -21.07
C GLN A 436 8.88 9.74 -19.59
N GLU A 437 7.87 9.47 -18.76
CA GLU A 437 7.91 9.77 -17.32
C GLU A 437 9.02 8.98 -16.60
N ALA A 438 9.26 7.72 -16.99
CA ALA A 438 10.34 6.92 -16.45
C ALA A 438 11.73 7.49 -16.81
N LEU A 439 11.92 7.94 -18.05
CA LEU A 439 13.14 8.62 -18.50
C LEU A 439 13.33 9.95 -17.78
N ASP A 440 12.29 10.78 -17.69
CA ASP A 440 12.33 12.07 -17.00
C ASP A 440 12.67 11.89 -15.51
N CYS A 441 12.07 10.90 -14.85
CA CYS A 441 12.42 10.52 -13.48
C CYS A 441 13.87 10.03 -13.35
N PHE A 442 14.36 9.22 -14.28
CA PHE A 442 15.75 8.74 -14.28
C PHE A 442 16.78 9.86 -14.50
N LEU A 443 16.48 10.81 -15.39
CA LEU A 443 17.34 11.95 -15.72
C LEU A 443 17.45 12.94 -14.57
N ARG A 444 16.34 13.23 -13.87
CA ARG A 444 16.30 14.20 -12.75
C ARG A 444 16.78 13.64 -11.40
N THR A 445 16.77 12.31 -11.25
CA THR A 445 17.21 11.64 -10.01
C THR A 445 18.62 11.08 -10.15
N LYS A 446 19.21 10.72 -9.01
CA LYS A 446 20.51 10.04 -8.99
C LYS A 446 20.36 8.52 -9.07
N MET A 447 19.45 7.97 -9.89
CA MET A 447 19.46 6.53 -10.21
C MET A 447 20.70 6.16 -11.03
N ASP A 448 21.20 4.95 -10.86
CA ASP A 448 22.40 4.44 -11.54
C ASP A 448 22.06 3.77 -12.87
N VAL A 449 20.96 3.02 -12.89
CA VAL A 449 20.48 2.23 -14.04
C VAL A 449 18.98 2.44 -14.22
N LEU A 450 18.53 2.49 -15.47
CA LEU A 450 17.13 2.35 -15.86
C LEU A 450 17.03 1.18 -16.81
N VAL A 451 16.22 0.19 -16.44
CA VAL A 451 15.80 -0.90 -17.32
C VAL A 451 14.40 -0.59 -17.80
N LEU A 452 14.30 -0.22 -19.07
CA LEU A 452 13.08 0.24 -19.72
C LEU A 452 12.71 -0.76 -20.81
N GLU A 453 11.81 -1.70 -20.48
CA GLU A 453 11.55 -2.90 -21.28
C GLU A 453 12.86 -3.64 -21.61
N LYS A 454 13.25 -3.70 -22.88
CA LYS A 454 14.48 -4.37 -23.36
C LYS A 454 15.72 -3.46 -23.36
N PHE A 455 15.58 -2.19 -22.98
CA PHE A 455 16.69 -1.23 -22.99
C PHE A 455 17.30 -1.08 -21.62
N PHE A 456 18.58 -1.43 -21.52
CA PHE A 456 19.40 -1.25 -20.34
C PHE A 456 20.20 0.05 -20.47
N ILE A 457 19.82 1.05 -19.67
CA ILE A 457 20.42 2.38 -19.67
C ILE A 457 21.22 2.57 -18.38
N SER A 458 22.53 2.81 -18.46
CA SER A 458 23.39 2.95 -17.29
C SER A 458 24.22 4.22 -17.34
N LYS A 459 24.30 4.94 -16.21
CA LYS A 459 25.20 6.10 -16.08
C LYS A 459 26.63 5.59 -15.86
N LYS A 460 27.59 6.03 -16.69
CA LYS A 460 29.00 5.79 -16.40
C LYS A 460 29.45 6.66 -15.22
N PRO A 461 30.32 6.12 -14.33
CA PRO A 461 30.90 6.88 -13.23
C PRO A 461 31.71 8.08 -13.71
#